data_AF-A0A0Q4R528-F1
#
_entry.id   AF-A0A0Q4R528-F1
#
_cell.length_a   1.000
_cell.length_b   1.000
_cell.length_c   1.000
_cell.angle_alpha   90.00
_cell.angle_beta   90.00
_cell.angle_gamma   90.00
#
_symmetry.space_group_name_H-M   'P 1'
#
loop_
_entity.id
_entity.type
_entity.pdbx_description
1 polymer ?
#
loop_
_entity_poly.entity_id
_entity_poly.type
_entity_poly.pdbx_seq_one_letter_code
_entity_poly.pdbx_strand_id
1 'polypeptide(L)'
;MTDEMPFDGQLRRERAGANVGLNPMFGEWQHRFDFAPVPYGNGAAQRGDFRAAIQAELTNQWLYSNEIHLSITLHVDVQTVLETDETADLDNYAKSILDGLKGPNGIMIDDTQVQSLAIHWIDGYGSPSFTVETKGSPDEFVLKPQVFYEMPDGLWYPHGRRLWSEGGAAPTSDFNHYAGLSIMELMSSTKTRARAELRKGGADRLRAYQQGRYVTSIARGFHRSRIEDGFEMHGRRAWQAERQRWLAENGEAFAAIEKILKDARAAHDKFIAVLASFG
;
A
#
# COMPACT_ATOMS: atom_id res chain seq x y z
N MET A 1 9.02 28.80 -14.41
CA MET A 1 10.30 28.22 -14.84
C MET A 1 10.75 27.30 -13.72
N THR A 2 10.39 26.03 -13.80
CA THR A 2 10.93 25.00 -12.93
C THR A 2 12.30 24.63 -13.48
N ASP A 3 13.33 24.85 -12.68
CA ASP A 3 14.68 24.38 -12.95
C ASP A 3 14.63 22.85 -12.86
N GLU A 4 14.47 22.18 -14.00
CA GLU A 4 14.37 20.72 -14.05
C GLU A 4 15.68 20.13 -13.55
N MET A 5 15.62 19.41 -12.42
CA MET A 5 16.77 18.70 -11.91
C MET A 5 17.26 17.70 -12.97
N PRO A 6 18.54 17.75 -13.39
CA PRO A 6 19.10 16.78 -14.30
C PRO A 6 18.90 15.35 -13.78
N PHE A 7 18.76 14.38 -14.69
CA PHE A 7 18.55 12.97 -14.34
C PHE A 7 19.57 12.44 -13.31
N ASP A 8 20.85 12.82 -13.43
CA ASP A 8 21.90 12.46 -12.47
C ASP A 8 21.65 13.01 -11.05
N GLY A 9 20.96 14.14 -10.94
CA GLY A 9 20.50 14.68 -9.67
C GLY A 9 19.40 13.82 -9.06
N GLN A 10 18.41 13.43 -9.88
CA GLN A 10 17.30 12.56 -9.45
C GLN A 10 17.81 11.19 -9.02
N LEU A 11 18.69 10.57 -9.81
CA LEU A 11 19.32 9.28 -9.51
C LEU A 11 20.09 9.30 -8.18
N ARG A 12 20.86 10.37 -7.92
CA ARG A 12 21.58 10.52 -6.65
C ARG A 12 20.64 10.68 -5.47
N ARG A 13 19.54 11.42 -5.65
CA ARG A 13 18.50 11.64 -4.63
C ARG A 13 17.78 10.33 -4.26
N GLU A 14 17.32 9.61 -5.27
CA GLU A 14 16.70 8.29 -5.12
C GLU A 14 17.61 7.30 -4.40
N ARG A 15 18.88 7.23 -4.82
CA ARG A 15 19.89 6.36 -4.19
C ARG A 15 20.18 6.75 -2.74
N ALA A 16 20.28 8.04 -2.46
CA ALA A 16 20.52 8.52 -1.11
C ALA A 16 19.41 8.09 -0.15
N GLY A 17 18.15 8.21 -0.57
CA GLY A 17 17.00 7.73 0.20
C GLY A 17 17.01 6.21 0.36
N ALA A 18 17.30 5.46 -0.71
CA ALA A 18 17.28 4.00 -0.70
C ALA A 18 18.34 3.43 0.26
N ASN A 19 19.54 4.03 0.26
CA ASN A 19 20.65 3.64 1.15
C ASN A 19 20.31 3.80 2.64
N VAL A 20 19.39 4.69 2.99
CA VAL A 20 18.93 4.89 4.38
C VAL A 20 17.54 4.28 4.63
N GLY A 21 17.04 3.50 3.68
CA GLY A 21 15.76 2.79 3.78
C GLY A 21 14.53 3.69 3.70
N LEU A 22 14.59 4.86 3.06
CA LEU A 22 13.45 5.79 2.95
C LEU A 22 12.56 5.56 1.72
N ASN A 23 13.06 4.93 0.68
CA ASN A 23 12.31 4.58 -0.53
C ASN A 23 12.79 3.25 -1.10
N PRO A 24 11.94 2.52 -1.83
CA PRO A 24 12.40 1.50 -2.77
C PRO A 24 13.08 2.21 -3.95
N MET A 25 14.30 1.81 -4.30
CA MET A 25 15.08 2.46 -5.36
C MET A 25 14.33 2.34 -6.70
N PHE A 26 13.73 3.44 -7.16
CA PHE A 26 12.82 3.43 -8.33
C PHE A 26 11.73 2.33 -8.27
N GLY A 27 11.18 2.08 -7.09
CA GLY A 27 10.14 1.07 -6.91
C GLY A 27 10.67 -0.36 -6.78
N GLU A 28 11.99 -0.56 -6.83
CA GLU A 28 12.63 -1.87 -6.70
C GLU A 28 13.27 -2.04 -5.31
N TRP A 29 13.14 -3.24 -4.76
CA TRP A 29 13.78 -3.64 -3.50
C TRP A 29 14.14 -5.12 -3.53
N GLN A 30 15.30 -5.45 -2.97
CA GLN A 30 15.80 -6.81 -2.88
C GLN A 30 16.46 -7.03 -1.52
N HIS A 31 16.26 -8.20 -0.94
CA HIS A 31 16.93 -8.63 0.28
C HIS A 31 17.14 -10.13 0.30
N ARG A 32 18.25 -10.57 0.90
CA ARG A 32 18.57 -11.97 1.16
C ARG A 32 18.48 -12.23 2.66
N PHE A 33 17.70 -13.23 3.03
CA PHE A 33 17.53 -13.69 4.40
C PHE A 33 18.41 -14.94 4.61
N ASP A 34 19.37 -14.85 5.51
CA ASP A 34 20.36 -15.91 5.76
C ASP A 34 19.87 -16.92 6.84
N PHE A 35 18.62 -17.33 6.72
CA PHE A 35 18.01 -18.40 7.51
C PHE A 35 17.04 -19.23 6.67
N ALA A 36 16.79 -20.47 7.11
CA ALA A 36 16.00 -21.42 6.36
C ALA A 36 14.54 -20.93 6.15
N PRO A 37 13.98 -21.06 4.93
CA PRO A 37 12.59 -20.74 4.70
C PRO A 37 11.69 -21.75 5.44
N VAL A 38 10.60 -21.27 6.05
CA VAL A 38 9.66 -22.11 6.80
C VAL A 38 8.35 -22.27 6.02
N PRO A 39 7.90 -23.50 5.71
CA PRO A 39 6.67 -23.69 4.94
C PRO A 39 5.42 -23.48 5.80
N TYR A 40 4.32 -23.06 5.17
CA TYR A 40 3.10 -22.68 5.89
C TYR A 40 2.44 -23.83 6.67
N GLY A 41 2.67 -25.09 6.28
CA GLY A 41 2.16 -26.27 6.98
C GLY A 41 2.71 -26.43 8.41
N ASN A 42 3.78 -25.74 8.77
CA ASN A 42 4.40 -25.83 10.09
C ASN A 42 3.51 -25.23 11.19
N GLY A 43 3.82 -25.56 12.46
CA GLY A 43 3.05 -25.08 13.60
C GLY A 43 3.00 -23.55 13.71
N ALA A 44 1.93 -23.02 14.31
CA ALA A 44 1.71 -21.57 14.43
C ALA A 44 2.88 -20.84 15.12
N ALA A 45 3.52 -21.47 16.10
CA ALA A 45 4.70 -20.93 16.78
C ALA A 45 5.86 -20.71 15.79
N GLN A 46 6.23 -21.73 15.01
CA GLN A 46 7.32 -21.64 14.03
C GLN A 46 7.03 -20.60 12.94
N ARG A 47 5.78 -20.47 12.49
CA ARG A 47 5.39 -19.41 11.56
C ARG A 47 5.52 -18.02 12.19
N GLY A 48 5.16 -17.89 13.46
CA GLY A 48 5.34 -16.66 14.23
C GLY A 48 6.81 -16.27 14.35
N ASP A 49 7.67 -17.22 14.71
CA ASP A 49 9.12 -17.02 14.83
C ASP A 49 9.75 -16.66 13.49
N PHE A 50 9.36 -17.35 12.41
CA PHE A 50 9.81 -17.05 11.05
C PHE A 50 9.40 -15.65 10.57
N ARG A 51 8.15 -15.27 10.81
CA ARG A 51 7.66 -13.91 10.53
C ARG A 51 8.44 -12.87 11.33
N ALA A 52 8.68 -13.12 12.61
CA ALA A 52 9.46 -12.22 13.45
C ALA A 52 10.91 -12.08 12.96
N ALA A 53 11.53 -13.19 12.51
CA ALA A 53 12.88 -13.18 11.94
C ALA A 53 12.94 -12.35 10.65
N ILE A 54 11.98 -12.50 9.73
CA ILE A 54 11.87 -11.65 8.53
C ILE A 54 11.77 -10.17 8.96
N GLN A 55 10.82 -9.83 9.81
CA GLN A 55 10.55 -8.44 10.20
C GLN A 55 11.71 -7.81 10.99
N ALA A 56 12.55 -8.60 11.66
CA ALA A 56 13.73 -8.11 12.37
C ALA A 56 14.85 -7.66 11.41
N GLU A 57 14.95 -8.24 10.21
CA GLU A 57 15.93 -7.82 9.19
C GLU A 57 15.44 -6.64 8.33
N LEU A 58 14.12 -6.39 8.32
CA LEU A 58 13.51 -5.31 7.55
C LEU A 58 13.76 -3.94 8.21
N THR A 59 14.71 -3.19 7.66
CA THR A 59 15.08 -1.84 8.14
C THR A 59 14.41 -0.70 7.36
N ASN A 60 13.55 -1.03 6.38
CA ASN A 60 12.86 -0.05 5.55
C ASN A 60 11.86 0.79 6.37
N GLN A 61 11.87 2.10 6.11
CA GLN A 61 10.97 3.10 6.66
C GLN A 61 9.81 3.42 5.74
N TRP A 62 9.49 2.53 4.81
CA TRP A 62 8.43 2.69 3.81
C TRP A 62 7.60 1.42 3.67
N LEU A 63 6.41 1.53 3.11
CA LEU A 63 5.56 0.43 2.66
C LEU A 63 5.13 0.70 1.22
N TYR A 64 5.13 -0.33 0.36
CA TYR A 64 4.42 -0.25 -0.90
C TYR A 64 2.94 0.01 -0.62
N SER A 65 2.37 1.00 -1.31
CA SER A 65 0.96 1.40 -1.13
C SER A 65 0.04 0.86 -2.22
N ASN A 66 0.59 0.31 -3.31
CA ASN A 66 -0.18 -0.23 -4.41
C ASN A 66 0.35 -1.59 -4.90
N GLU A 67 0.13 -1.92 -6.16
CA GLU A 67 0.44 -3.22 -6.75
C GLU A 67 1.94 -3.45 -6.86
N ILE A 68 2.36 -4.69 -6.61
CA ILE A 68 3.75 -5.13 -6.74
C ILE A 68 3.84 -6.46 -7.47
N HIS A 69 5.01 -6.68 -8.06
CA HIS A 69 5.49 -7.98 -8.53
C HIS A 69 6.54 -8.48 -7.55
N LEU A 70 6.48 -9.77 -7.22
CA LEU A 70 7.35 -10.38 -6.23
C LEU A 70 8.00 -11.63 -6.80
N SER A 71 9.31 -11.76 -6.62
CA SER A 71 10.11 -12.94 -6.97
C SER A 71 10.75 -13.49 -5.69
N ILE A 72 10.65 -14.81 -5.50
CA ILE A 72 11.27 -15.54 -4.40
C ILE A 72 12.20 -16.59 -4.98
N THR A 73 13.46 -16.53 -4.60
CA THR A 73 14.44 -17.58 -4.89
C THR A 73 14.78 -18.30 -3.60
N LEU A 74 14.43 -19.58 -3.51
CA LEU A 74 14.82 -20.45 -2.40
C LEU A 74 16.21 -21.04 -2.71
N HIS A 75 17.17 -20.84 -1.82
CA HIS A 75 18.50 -21.47 -1.90
C HIS A 75 18.49 -22.68 -0.98
N VAL A 76 18.28 -23.86 -1.54
CA VAL A 76 18.10 -25.12 -0.81
C VAL A 76 18.89 -26.24 -1.48
N ASP A 77 19.06 -27.37 -0.80
CA ASP A 77 19.60 -28.56 -1.43
C ASP A 77 18.56 -29.16 -2.39
N VAL A 78 18.80 -28.99 -3.69
CA VAL A 78 17.88 -29.45 -4.72
C VAL A 78 17.84 -30.97 -4.82
N GLN A 79 18.91 -31.67 -4.42
CA GLN A 79 18.88 -33.12 -4.36
C GLN A 79 17.82 -33.58 -3.35
N THR A 80 17.86 -33.02 -2.13
CA THR A 80 16.84 -33.30 -1.11
C THR A 80 15.44 -32.98 -1.63
N VAL A 81 15.22 -31.83 -2.28
CA VAL A 81 13.90 -31.45 -2.85
C VAL A 81 13.39 -32.48 -3.87
N LEU A 82 14.27 -33.04 -4.70
CA LEU A 82 13.87 -33.94 -5.79
C LEU A 82 13.74 -35.40 -5.36
N GLU A 83 14.51 -35.82 -4.37
CA GLU A 83 14.68 -37.22 -4.00
C GLU A 83 13.97 -37.61 -2.70
N THR A 84 13.46 -36.64 -1.92
CA THR A 84 12.78 -36.90 -0.63
C THR A 84 11.43 -36.20 -0.52
N ASP A 85 10.65 -36.57 0.50
CA ASP A 85 9.39 -35.94 0.89
C ASP A 85 9.56 -34.92 2.04
N GLU A 86 10.80 -34.55 2.36
CA GLU A 86 11.12 -33.67 3.49
C GLU A 86 10.81 -32.20 3.20
N THR A 87 10.69 -31.82 1.92
CA THR A 87 10.45 -30.44 1.49
C THR A 87 8.98 -30.20 1.14
N ALA A 88 8.49 -29.01 1.47
CA ALA A 88 7.12 -28.63 1.13
C ALA A 88 7.01 -28.10 -0.31
N ASP A 89 5.77 -28.04 -0.80
CA ASP A 89 5.47 -27.35 -2.05
C ASP A 89 5.87 -25.86 -2.03
N LEU A 90 6.20 -25.30 -3.19
CA LEU A 90 6.62 -23.90 -3.33
C LEU A 90 5.59 -22.91 -2.77
N ASP A 91 4.30 -23.17 -2.98
CA ASP A 91 3.23 -22.30 -2.52
C ASP A 91 3.17 -22.18 -0.98
N ASN A 92 3.55 -23.23 -0.26
CA ASN A 92 3.66 -23.21 1.19
C ASN A 92 4.78 -22.28 1.67
N TYR A 93 5.92 -22.25 0.98
CA TYR A 93 6.98 -21.28 1.29
C TYR A 93 6.57 -19.86 0.94
N ALA A 94 5.99 -19.66 -0.25
CA ALA A 94 5.53 -18.35 -0.70
C ALA A 94 4.55 -17.75 0.32
N LYS A 95 3.60 -18.53 0.81
CA LYS A 95 2.61 -18.06 1.78
C LYS A 95 3.24 -17.58 3.10
N SER A 96 4.14 -18.35 3.68
CA SER A 96 4.85 -17.94 4.90
C SER A 96 5.70 -16.70 4.71
N ILE A 97 6.39 -16.59 3.56
CA ILE A 97 7.22 -15.42 3.24
C ILE A 97 6.34 -14.18 3.06
N LEU A 98 5.22 -14.28 2.34
CA LEU A 98 4.26 -13.18 2.19
C LEU A 98 3.69 -12.72 3.54
N ASP A 99 3.43 -13.65 4.46
CA ASP A 99 2.99 -13.33 5.82
C ASP A 99 4.06 -12.60 6.64
N GLY A 100 5.35 -12.83 6.37
CA GLY A 100 6.46 -12.10 6.96
C GLY A 100 6.65 -10.68 6.38
N LEU A 101 6.35 -10.51 5.09
CA LEU A 101 6.58 -9.28 4.34
C LEU A 101 5.47 -8.24 4.47
N LYS A 102 4.29 -8.60 5.01
CA LYS A 102 3.17 -7.65 5.23
C LYS A 102 3.12 -7.12 6.66
N GLY A 103 2.31 -6.08 6.86
CA GLY A 103 2.09 -5.45 8.17
C GLY A 103 2.96 -4.22 8.44
N PRO A 104 2.87 -3.63 9.65
CA PRO A 104 3.54 -2.38 9.99
C PRO A 104 5.08 -2.44 9.92
N ASN A 105 5.64 -3.63 10.18
CA ASN A 105 7.08 -3.87 10.10
C ASN A 105 7.51 -4.51 8.77
N GLY A 106 6.57 -4.76 7.86
CA GLY A 106 6.81 -5.36 6.54
C GLY A 106 7.32 -4.37 5.49
N ILE A 107 7.24 -4.77 4.22
CA ILE A 107 7.44 -3.92 3.04
C ILE A 107 6.12 -3.60 2.33
N MET A 108 5.03 -4.26 2.67
CA MET A 108 3.69 -4.03 2.10
C MET A 108 2.60 -4.05 3.18
N ILE A 109 1.42 -3.55 2.86
CA ILE A 109 0.27 -3.50 3.77
C ILE A 109 -0.42 -4.88 3.82
N ASP A 110 -0.67 -5.49 2.66
CA ASP A 110 -1.45 -6.72 2.51
C ASP A 110 -0.99 -7.54 1.29
N ASP A 111 -1.15 -8.86 1.36
CA ASP A 111 -0.75 -9.77 0.28
C ASP A 111 -1.55 -9.58 -1.03
N THR A 112 -2.76 -9.00 -0.98
CA THR A 112 -3.51 -8.67 -2.20
C THR A 112 -2.83 -7.63 -3.08
N GLN A 113 -1.78 -6.96 -2.58
CA GLN A 113 -0.94 -6.08 -3.39
C GLN A 113 -0.11 -6.84 -4.42
N VAL A 114 0.21 -8.12 -4.18
CA VAL A 114 1.00 -8.93 -5.09
C VAL A 114 0.13 -9.35 -6.29
N GLN A 115 0.39 -8.74 -7.46
CA GLN A 115 -0.32 -9.07 -8.70
C GLN A 115 0.40 -10.13 -9.54
N SER A 116 1.69 -10.33 -9.28
CA SER A 116 2.49 -11.41 -9.88
C SER A 116 3.45 -11.95 -8.83
N LEU A 117 3.51 -13.28 -8.75
CA LEU A 117 4.41 -14.02 -7.87
C LEU A 117 5.18 -15.03 -8.71
N ALA A 118 6.51 -14.90 -8.73
CA ALA A 118 7.41 -15.93 -9.20
C ALA A 118 8.09 -16.57 -7.99
N ILE A 119 8.15 -17.89 -7.95
CA ILE A 119 8.91 -18.62 -6.94
C ILE A 119 9.59 -19.81 -7.58
N HIS A 120 10.85 -20.02 -7.22
CA HIS A 120 11.65 -21.15 -7.67
C HIS A 120 12.71 -21.48 -6.62
N TRP A 121 13.20 -22.72 -6.64
CA TRP A 121 14.41 -23.10 -5.93
C TRP A 121 15.60 -23.12 -6.88
N ILE A 122 16.78 -22.87 -6.33
CA ILE A 122 18.06 -23.15 -6.96
C ILE A 122 18.92 -23.95 -6.00
N ASP A 123 19.90 -24.66 -6.56
CA ASP A 123 20.86 -25.42 -5.76
C ASP A 123 21.73 -24.45 -4.95
N GLY A 124 21.57 -24.51 -3.63
CA GLY A 124 22.24 -23.64 -2.68
C GLY A 124 23.46 -24.33 -2.06
N TYR A 125 24.64 -23.75 -2.24
CA TYR A 125 25.83 -24.20 -1.51
C TYR A 125 25.82 -23.63 -0.07
N GLY A 126 25.45 -24.45 0.92
CA GLY A 126 25.55 -24.10 2.34
C GLY A 126 24.21 -24.15 3.08
N SER A 127 24.06 -23.31 4.11
CA SER A 127 22.84 -23.25 4.90
C SER A 127 21.66 -22.73 4.07
N PRO A 128 20.45 -23.33 4.21
CA PRO A 128 19.26 -22.89 3.49
C PRO A 128 18.97 -21.41 3.73
N SER A 129 18.61 -20.70 2.67
CA SER A 129 18.33 -19.26 2.68
C SER A 129 17.34 -18.89 1.58
N PHE A 130 16.88 -17.65 1.53
CA PHE A 130 16.01 -17.18 0.45
C PHE A 130 16.25 -15.72 0.11
N THR A 131 16.07 -15.39 -1.16
CA THR A 131 16.10 -14.02 -1.68
C THR A 131 14.70 -13.59 -2.05
N VAL A 132 14.32 -12.39 -1.65
CA VAL A 132 13.09 -11.72 -2.09
C VAL A 132 13.46 -10.53 -2.94
N GLU A 133 12.83 -10.42 -4.11
CA GLU A 133 12.90 -9.27 -4.99
C GLU A 133 11.49 -8.74 -5.22
N THR A 134 11.34 -7.42 -5.20
CA THR A 134 10.07 -6.75 -5.42
C THR A 134 10.21 -5.61 -6.41
N LYS A 135 9.16 -5.43 -7.21
CA LYS A 135 9.04 -4.35 -8.18
C LYS A 135 7.66 -3.73 -8.12
N GLY A 136 7.61 -2.44 -7.84
CA GLY A 136 6.42 -1.60 -7.92
C GLY A 136 6.69 -0.34 -8.74
N SER A 137 5.71 0.55 -8.79
CA SER A 137 5.93 1.89 -9.34
C SER A 137 6.84 2.72 -8.41
N PRO A 138 7.75 3.56 -8.94
CA PRO A 138 8.64 4.40 -8.13
C PRO A 138 7.88 5.36 -7.20
N ASP A 139 6.66 5.74 -7.56
CA ASP A 139 5.86 6.70 -6.79
C ASP A 139 4.82 6.02 -5.87
N GLU A 140 4.75 4.69 -5.84
CA GLU A 140 3.70 3.95 -5.12
C GLU A 140 4.18 3.35 -3.79
N PHE A 141 4.76 4.20 -2.96
CA PHE A 141 5.12 3.88 -1.58
C PHE A 141 4.73 5.00 -0.61
N VAL A 142 4.63 4.66 0.67
CA VAL A 142 4.33 5.58 1.77
C VAL A 142 5.31 5.38 2.92
N LEU A 143 5.67 6.45 3.63
CA LEU A 143 6.65 6.38 4.74
C LEU A 143 6.02 5.90 6.05
N LYS A 144 6.64 4.96 6.75
CA LYS A 144 6.24 4.53 8.10
C LYS A 144 6.45 5.65 9.14
N PRO A 145 5.65 5.69 10.23
CA PRO A 145 4.48 4.85 10.49
C PRO A 145 3.28 5.28 9.63
N GLN A 146 2.41 4.33 9.33
CA GLN A 146 1.16 4.58 8.61
C GLN A 146 -0.05 4.44 9.54
N VAL A 147 -1.03 5.28 9.29
CA VAL A 147 -2.32 5.33 10.00
C VAL A 147 -3.42 5.14 8.97
N PHE A 148 -4.43 4.34 9.30
CA PHE A 148 -5.54 4.05 8.40
C PHE A 148 -6.79 4.85 8.79
N TYR A 149 -7.43 5.44 7.79
CA TYR A 149 -8.66 6.21 7.96
C TYR A 149 -9.80 5.57 7.19
N GLU A 150 -10.92 5.31 7.87
CA GLU A 150 -12.13 4.80 7.24
C GLU A 150 -12.76 5.90 6.37
N MET A 151 -13.11 5.53 5.14
CA MET A 151 -13.70 6.42 4.13
C MET A 151 -15.17 6.07 3.84
N PRO A 152 -15.93 6.99 3.21
CA PRO A 152 -17.33 6.80 2.86
C PRO A 152 -17.72 5.53 2.09
N ASP A 153 -16.77 4.87 1.43
CA ASP A 153 -16.97 3.61 0.70
C ASP A 153 -16.78 2.36 1.58
N GLY A 154 -16.53 2.53 2.88
CA GLY A 154 -16.31 1.45 3.85
C GLY A 154 -14.91 0.83 3.79
N LEU A 155 -14.00 1.41 3.00
CA LEU A 155 -12.61 0.99 2.94
C LEU A 155 -11.73 1.90 3.81
N TRP A 156 -10.55 1.39 4.13
CA TRP A 156 -9.56 2.03 4.98
C TRP A 156 -8.35 2.41 4.14
N TYR A 157 -7.94 3.67 4.23
CA TYR A 157 -6.89 4.23 3.39
C TYR A 157 -5.66 4.60 4.23
N PRO A 158 -4.44 4.22 3.82
CA PRO A 158 -3.22 4.63 4.49
C PRO A 158 -3.00 6.13 4.27
N HIS A 159 -2.78 6.87 5.36
CA HIS A 159 -2.50 8.30 5.31
C HIS A 159 -1.59 8.71 6.48
N GLY A 160 -0.28 8.63 6.26
CA GLY A 160 0.73 8.95 7.26
C GLY A 160 0.99 10.46 7.45
N ARG A 161 1.76 10.76 8.51
CA ARG A 161 2.24 12.12 8.85
C ARG A 161 3.65 12.40 8.32
N ARG A 162 4.17 11.54 7.44
CA ARG A 162 5.48 11.68 6.81
C ARG A 162 5.34 11.50 5.31
N LEU A 163 5.97 12.39 4.55
CA LEU A 163 6.05 12.35 3.11
C LEU A 163 7.50 12.26 2.67
N TRP A 164 7.74 11.56 1.57
CA TRP A 164 9.02 11.61 0.91
C TRP A 164 9.09 12.90 0.09
N SER A 165 10.09 13.73 0.36
CA SER A 165 10.27 15.02 -0.28
C SER A 165 11.75 15.34 -0.37
N GLU A 166 12.21 15.75 -1.55
CA GLU A 166 13.60 16.13 -1.80
C GLU A 166 14.64 15.06 -1.39
N GLY A 167 14.27 13.77 -1.43
CA GLY A 167 15.14 12.66 -1.03
C GLY A 167 15.15 12.35 0.47
N GLY A 168 14.36 13.06 1.27
CA GLY A 168 14.24 12.88 2.71
C GLY A 168 12.81 12.62 3.17
N ALA A 169 12.67 12.34 4.46
CA ALA A 169 11.37 12.30 5.13
C ALA A 169 11.03 13.68 5.69
N ALA A 170 9.87 14.22 5.30
CA ALA A 170 9.36 15.49 5.82
C ALA A 170 8.03 15.26 6.57
N PRO A 171 7.79 15.96 7.70
CA PRO A 171 6.51 15.88 8.39
C PRO A 171 5.40 16.57 7.58
N THR A 172 4.20 16.01 7.65
CA THR A 172 2.99 16.61 7.06
C THR A 172 2.36 17.56 8.07
N SER A 173 2.16 18.83 7.69
CA SER A 173 1.40 19.79 8.51
C SER A 173 -0.05 19.33 8.71
N ASP A 174 -0.72 19.79 9.78
CA ASP A 174 -2.14 19.49 9.99
C ASP A 174 -3.02 19.96 8.83
N PHE A 175 -2.68 21.12 8.25
CA PHE A 175 -3.35 21.61 7.05
C PHE A 175 -3.29 20.59 5.90
N ASN A 176 -2.09 20.11 5.56
CA ASN A 176 -1.91 19.15 4.46
C ASN A 176 -2.55 17.79 4.78
N HIS A 177 -2.48 17.38 6.04
CA HIS A 177 -3.11 16.15 6.51
C HIS A 177 -4.63 16.18 6.33
N TYR A 178 -5.30 17.21 6.87
CA TYR A 178 -6.75 17.33 6.74
C TYR A 178 -7.19 17.65 5.31
N ALA A 179 -6.39 18.35 4.51
CA ALA A 179 -6.64 18.52 3.09
C ALA A 179 -6.61 17.16 2.36
N GLY A 180 -5.57 16.34 2.59
CA GLY A 180 -5.44 15.01 2.03
C GLY A 180 -6.61 14.09 2.38
N LEU A 181 -6.97 14.02 3.67
CA LEU A 181 -8.15 13.25 4.12
C LEU A 181 -9.45 13.74 3.49
N SER A 182 -9.62 15.06 3.31
CA SER A 182 -10.82 15.63 2.69
C SER A 182 -10.91 15.32 1.20
N ILE A 183 -9.78 15.28 0.48
CA ILE A 183 -9.71 14.82 -0.91
C ILE A 183 -10.06 13.34 -1.00
N MET A 184 -9.47 12.48 -0.15
CA MET A 184 -9.78 11.04 -0.11
C MET A 184 -11.26 10.79 0.20
N GLU A 185 -11.84 11.54 1.15
CA GLU A 185 -13.26 11.49 1.48
C GLU A 185 -14.14 11.88 0.27
N LEU A 186 -13.78 12.96 -0.43
CA LEU A 186 -14.52 13.36 -1.63
C LEU A 186 -14.49 12.26 -2.70
N MET A 187 -13.31 11.73 -3.02
CA MET A 187 -13.14 10.73 -4.08
C MET A 187 -13.86 9.41 -3.75
N SER A 188 -13.72 8.90 -2.53
CA SER A 188 -14.42 7.70 -2.08
C SER A 188 -15.94 7.88 -2.06
N SER A 189 -16.43 9.04 -1.61
CA SER A 189 -17.87 9.37 -1.65
C SER A 189 -18.39 9.46 -3.09
N THR A 190 -17.67 10.13 -3.98
CA THR A 190 -18.03 10.24 -5.41
C THR A 190 -18.14 8.86 -6.06
N LYS A 191 -17.16 7.97 -5.85
CA LYS A 191 -17.20 6.59 -6.34
C LYS A 191 -18.45 5.84 -5.87
N THR A 192 -18.78 5.93 -4.58
CA THR A 192 -19.95 5.25 -4.01
C THR A 192 -21.25 5.78 -4.61
N ARG A 193 -21.38 7.11 -4.75
CA ARG A 193 -22.56 7.74 -5.35
C ARG A 193 -22.70 7.38 -6.83
N ALA A 194 -21.62 7.44 -7.60
CA ALA A 194 -21.61 7.05 -9.02
C ALA A 194 -22.15 5.62 -9.22
N ARG A 195 -21.64 4.67 -8.43
CA ARG A 195 -22.10 3.27 -8.48
C ARG A 195 -23.54 3.08 -7.99
N ALA A 196 -24.03 3.96 -7.11
CA ALA A 196 -25.43 3.93 -6.69
C ALA A 196 -26.35 4.42 -7.81
N GLU A 197 -26.01 5.53 -8.47
CA GLU A 197 -26.79 6.07 -9.59
C GLU A 197 -26.82 5.13 -10.80
N LEU A 198 -25.67 4.55 -11.17
CA LEU A 198 -25.63 3.53 -12.24
C LEU A 198 -26.55 2.33 -11.94
N ARG A 199 -26.58 1.87 -10.68
CA ARG A 199 -27.47 0.78 -10.27
C ARG A 199 -28.94 1.16 -10.29
N LYS A 200 -29.28 2.42 -9.94
CA LYS A 200 -30.64 2.94 -10.10
C LYS A 200 -31.07 2.98 -11.57
N GLY A 201 -30.12 3.21 -12.48
CA GLY A 201 -30.31 3.13 -13.94
C GLY A 201 -30.47 1.72 -14.49
N GLY A 202 -30.27 0.67 -13.68
CA GLY A 202 -30.43 -0.72 -14.08
C GLY A 202 -29.12 -1.49 -14.28
N ALA A 203 -27.95 -0.85 -14.13
CA ALA A 203 -26.68 -1.54 -14.15
C ALA A 203 -26.57 -2.53 -12.98
N ASP A 204 -26.06 -3.73 -13.25
CA ASP A 204 -25.74 -4.68 -12.18
C ASP A 204 -24.51 -4.23 -11.38
N ARG A 205 -24.17 -5.00 -10.33
CA ARG A 205 -23.03 -4.70 -9.46
C ARG A 205 -21.69 -4.64 -10.22
N LEU A 206 -21.45 -5.55 -11.16
CA LEU A 206 -20.18 -5.64 -11.88
C LEU A 206 -20.06 -4.49 -12.89
N ARG A 207 -21.13 -4.22 -13.64
CA ARG A 207 -21.18 -3.14 -14.62
C ARG A 207 -21.00 -1.78 -13.95
N ALA A 208 -21.70 -1.54 -12.84
CA ALA A 208 -21.54 -0.32 -12.05
C ALA A 208 -20.10 -0.18 -11.49
N TYR A 209 -19.48 -1.30 -11.09
CA TYR A 209 -18.08 -1.30 -10.67
C TYR A 209 -17.14 -0.86 -11.81
N GLN A 210 -17.27 -1.48 -12.99
CA GLN A 210 -16.44 -1.21 -14.16
C GLN A 210 -16.58 0.25 -14.64
N GLN A 211 -17.82 0.74 -14.79
CA GLN A 211 -18.09 2.11 -15.21
C GLN A 211 -17.70 3.13 -14.14
N GLY A 212 -17.83 2.79 -12.84
CA GLY A 212 -17.42 3.66 -11.74
C GLY A 212 -15.90 3.80 -11.58
N ARG A 213 -15.07 3.07 -12.34
CA ARG A 213 -13.61 3.17 -12.27
C ARG A 213 -13.09 4.58 -12.64
N TYR A 214 -13.77 5.27 -13.55
CA TYR A 214 -13.37 6.61 -14.01
C TYR A 214 -13.42 7.71 -12.93
N VAL A 215 -14.11 7.44 -11.82
CA VAL A 215 -14.22 8.37 -10.68
C VAL A 215 -13.61 7.82 -9.39
N THR A 216 -12.83 6.73 -9.50
CA THR A 216 -12.20 6.09 -8.34
C THR A 216 -10.93 6.82 -7.93
N SER A 217 -10.64 6.83 -6.62
CA SER A 217 -9.38 7.36 -6.09
C SER A 217 -8.17 6.60 -6.66
N ILE A 218 -7.07 7.32 -6.88
CA ILE A 218 -5.76 6.72 -7.20
C ILE A 218 -5.22 5.96 -5.98
N ALA A 219 -5.51 6.43 -4.77
CA ALA A 219 -5.13 5.72 -3.55
C ALA A 219 -5.89 4.39 -3.44
N ARG A 220 -5.19 3.34 -3.02
CA ARG A 220 -5.76 2.02 -2.75
C ARG A 220 -6.43 2.02 -1.37
N GLY A 221 -7.69 1.61 -1.33
CA GLY A 221 -8.43 1.35 -0.09
C GLY A 221 -8.42 -0.14 0.24
N PHE A 222 -8.29 -0.47 1.52
CA PHE A 222 -8.23 -1.84 2.02
C PHE A 222 -9.49 -2.17 2.82
N HIS A 223 -9.98 -3.40 2.70
CA HIS A 223 -11.01 -3.89 3.63
C HIS A 223 -10.39 -4.06 5.02
N ARG A 224 -11.14 -3.82 6.11
CA ARG A 224 -10.60 -3.91 7.48
C ARG A 224 -9.90 -5.24 7.77
N SER A 225 -10.43 -6.35 7.25
CA SER A 225 -9.86 -7.70 7.45
C SER A 225 -8.53 -7.93 6.73
N ARG A 226 -8.11 -7.00 5.87
CA ARG A 226 -6.83 -7.02 5.13
C ARG A 226 -5.76 -6.16 5.79
N ILE A 227 -6.12 -5.41 6.83
CA ILE A 227 -5.18 -4.60 7.59
C ILE A 227 -4.81 -5.40 8.82
N GLU A 228 -3.53 -5.75 8.92
CA GLU A 228 -2.99 -6.46 10.07
C GLU A 228 -3.04 -5.61 11.35
N ASP A 229 -3.00 -6.29 12.49
CA ASP A 229 -2.90 -5.63 13.78
C ASP A 229 -1.57 -4.88 13.91
N GLY A 230 -1.58 -3.81 14.70
CA GLY A 230 -0.42 -2.93 14.92
C GLY A 230 -0.43 -1.64 14.09
N PHE A 231 -1.26 -1.54 13.07
CA PHE A 231 -1.57 -0.24 12.45
C PHE A 231 -2.55 0.55 13.32
N GLU A 232 -2.30 1.86 13.46
CA GLU A 232 -3.27 2.78 14.06
C GLU A 232 -4.44 3.00 13.08
N MET A 233 -5.67 3.04 13.60
CA MET A 233 -6.88 3.10 12.79
C MET A 233 -7.89 4.11 13.35
N HIS A 234 -8.37 5.00 12.48
CA HIS A 234 -9.37 6.02 12.79
C HIS A 234 -10.67 5.80 12.02
N GLY A 235 -11.73 5.47 12.75
CA GLY A 235 -13.08 5.35 12.19
C GLY A 235 -13.58 6.68 11.64
N ARG A 236 -14.49 6.63 10.66
CA ARG A 236 -14.83 7.79 9.83
C ARG A 236 -15.29 8.99 10.65
N ARG A 237 -16.20 8.75 11.60
CA ARG A 237 -16.77 9.81 12.45
C ARG A 237 -15.73 10.42 13.39
N ALA A 238 -14.76 9.62 13.85
CA ALA A 238 -13.75 10.07 14.79
C ALA A 238 -12.81 11.10 14.14
N TRP A 239 -12.21 10.76 13.00
CA TRP A 239 -11.29 11.68 12.32
C TRP A 239 -12.03 12.89 11.72
N GLN A 240 -13.30 12.74 11.31
CA GLN A 240 -14.11 13.89 10.91
C GLN A 240 -14.32 14.87 12.07
N ALA A 241 -14.58 14.38 13.29
CA ALA A 241 -14.73 15.23 14.46
C ALA A 241 -13.41 15.92 14.85
N GLU A 242 -12.28 15.22 14.72
CA GLU A 242 -10.94 15.81 14.88
C GLU A 242 -10.69 16.95 13.89
N ARG A 243 -10.95 16.71 12.59
CA ARG A 243 -10.86 17.73 11.55
C ARG A 243 -11.74 18.94 11.89
N GLN A 244 -12.98 18.72 12.33
CA GLN A 244 -13.88 19.82 12.70
C GLN A 244 -13.37 20.65 13.88
N ARG A 245 -12.79 20.00 14.91
CA ARG A 245 -12.13 20.73 16.02
C ARG A 245 -10.97 21.58 15.50
N TRP A 246 -10.11 21.00 14.68
CA TRP A 246 -9.00 21.73 14.08
C TRP A 246 -9.46 22.92 13.21
N LEU A 247 -10.52 22.74 12.42
CA LEU A 247 -11.12 23.81 11.60
C LEU A 247 -11.72 24.95 12.42
N ALA A 248 -12.24 24.68 13.62
CA ALA A 248 -12.75 25.75 14.49
C ALA A 248 -11.66 26.76 14.86
N GLU A 249 -10.41 26.33 14.90
CA GLU A 249 -9.24 27.14 15.24
C GLU A 249 -8.47 27.65 14.00
N ASN A 250 -8.59 26.96 12.85
CA ASN A 250 -7.76 27.18 11.65
C ASN A 250 -8.57 27.42 10.36
N GLY A 251 -9.88 27.69 10.49
CA GLY A 251 -10.83 27.67 9.38
C GLY A 251 -10.54 28.66 8.25
N GLU A 252 -9.96 29.83 8.55
CA GLU A 252 -9.61 30.82 7.52
C GLU A 252 -8.57 30.28 6.54
N ALA A 253 -7.54 29.58 7.05
CA ALA A 253 -6.51 28.96 6.21
C ALA A 253 -7.09 27.86 5.32
N PHE A 254 -8.12 27.15 5.79
CA PHE A 254 -8.72 26.01 5.08
C PHE A 254 -9.86 26.39 4.12
N ALA A 255 -10.44 27.58 4.24
CA ALA A 255 -11.61 28.03 3.47
C ALA A 255 -11.42 27.90 1.94
N ALA A 256 -10.21 28.16 1.45
CA ALA A 256 -9.89 27.99 0.03
C ALA A 256 -10.00 26.53 -0.43
N ILE A 257 -9.51 25.59 0.39
CA ILE A 257 -9.60 24.15 0.12
C ILE A 257 -11.06 23.70 0.18
N GLU A 258 -11.86 24.15 1.16
CA GLU A 258 -13.28 23.79 1.23
C GLU A 258 -14.04 24.25 -0.01
N LYS A 259 -13.77 25.47 -0.48
CA LYS A 259 -14.37 25.99 -1.71
C LYS A 259 -14.00 25.10 -2.91
N ILE A 260 -12.73 24.76 -3.07
CA ILE A 260 -12.26 23.86 -4.15
C ILE A 260 -12.95 22.50 -4.06
N LEU A 261 -13.04 21.90 -2.87
CA LEU A 261 -13.68 20.60 -2.67
C LEU A 261 -15.18 20.64 -2.96
N LYS A 262 -15.86 21.75 -2.63
CA LYS A 262 -17.27 21.98 -2.95
C LYS A 262 -17.48 22.10 -4.46
N ASP A 263 -16.65 22.88 -5.13
CA ASP A 263 -16.70 23.07 -6.59
C ASP A 263 -16.41 21.74 -7.31
N ALA A 264 -15.42 20.99 -6.85
CA ALA A 264 -15.09 19.65 -7.35
C ALA A 264 -16.24 18.65 -7.13
N ARG A 265 -16.93 18.69 -5.98
CA ARG A 265 -18.12 17.87 -5.73
C ARG A 265 -19.23 18.17 -6.74
N ALA A 266 -19.52 19.45 -6.98
CA ALA A 266 -20.53 19.84 -7.96
C ALA A 266 -20.17 19.39 -9.39
N ALA A 267 -18.89 19.46 -9.76
CA ALA A 267 -18.41 18.93 -11.04
C ALA A 267 -18.58 17.41 -11.15
N HIS A 268 -18.21 16.67 -10.10
CA HIS A 268 -18.42 15.23 -10.03
C HIS A 268 -19.89 14.83 -10.11
N ASP A 269 -20.80 15.60 -9.49
CA ASP A 269 -22.24 15.31 -9.54
C ASP A 269 -22.79 15.43 -10.96
N LYS A 270 -22.33 16.44 -11.72
CA LYS A 270 -22.65 16.56 -13.16
C LYS A 270 -22.10 15.37 -13.94
N PHE A 271 -20.86 14.98 -13.68
CA PHE A 271 -20.23 13.84 -14.37
C PHE A 271 -20.94 12.51 -14.07
N ILE A 272 -21.38 12.29 -12.82
CA ILE A 272 -22.16 11.12 -12.43
C ILE A 272 -23.49 11.07 -13.17
N ALA A 273 -24.20 12.21 -13.28
CA ALA A 273 -25.46 12.28 -14.02
C ALA A 273 -25.27 11.92 -15.51
N VAL A 274 -24.17 12.40 -16.11
CA VAL A 274 -23.79 12.04 -17.49
C VAL A 274 -23.50 10.53 -17.60
N LEU A 275 -22.68 9.97 -16.71
CA LEU A 275 -22.39 8.53 -16.72
C LEU A 275 -23.64 7.67 -16.57
N ALA A 276 -24.56 8.06 -15.69
CA ALA A 276 -25.81 7.36 -15.45
C ALA A 276 -26.77 7.40 -16.65
N SER A 277 -26.65 8.39 -17.54
CA SER A 277 -27.46 8.45 -18.76
C SER A 277 -27.05 7.46 -19.85
N PHE A 278 -25.85 6.86 -19.74
CA PHE A 278 -25.29 5.91 -20.71
C PHE A 278 -25.37 4.44 -20.23
N GLY A 279 -25.81 4.19 -19.00
CA GLY A 279 -25.90 2.85 -18.39
C GLY A 279 -27.33 2.35 -18.34
#